data_AF-C6HZL6-F1
#
_entry.id   AF-C6HZL6-F1
#
_cell.length_a   1.000
_cell.length_b   1.000
_cell.length_c   1.000
_cell.angle_alpha   90.00
_cell.angle_beta   90.00
_cell.angle_gamma   90.00
#
_symmetry.space_group_name_H-M   'P 1'
#
loop_
_entity.id
_entity.type
_entity.pdbx_description
1 polymer ?
#
loop_
_entity_poly.entity_id
_entity_poly.type
_entity_poly.pdbx_seq_one_letter_code
_entity_poly.pdbx_strand_id
1 'polypeptide(L)'
;MAEETMDEVFRFQEWDEILDRCGFEALKDEIPGLQSDKKQKEPCKGGWSTEPESLEHQALKKWVAENPCVLGGRIQFGFGKIEWQFASADRMDVLFEHKDGCMAVEVKAANANDADLERGIYQCIKYRALLRAEMKASSKIPNGSSLLITERRIPAPLQELADLLGVRVKEVPIKKD
;
A
#
# COMPACT_ATOMS: atom_id res chain seq x y z
N MET A 1 19.91 4.63 7.01
CA MET A 1 19.84 6.01 6.51
C MET A 1 18.51 6.66 6.89
N ALA A 2 17.42 6.62 6.10
CA ALA A 2 16.19 7.38 6.46
C ALA A 2 15.48 6.92 7.77
N GLU A 3 15.36 5.62 8.02
CA GLU A 3 14.79 5.10 9.29
C GLU A 3 15.70 5.40 10.49
N GLU A 4 17.02 5.24 10.33
CA GLU A 4 18.00 5.60 11.37
C GLU A 4 17.98 7.10 11.70
N THR A 5 17.82 7.96 10.68
CA THR A 5 17.67 9.41 10.88
C THR A 5 16.35 9.74 11.58
N MET A 6 15.25 9.05 11.28
CA MET A 6 14.00 9.22 12.04
C MET A 6 14.15 8.76 13.48
N ASP A 7 14.83 7.63 13.71
CA ASP A 7 15.13 7.14 15.06
C ASP A 7 15.96 8.15 15.86
N GLU A 8 16.95 8.79 15.24
CA GLU A 8 17.75 9.86 15.87
C GLU A 8 16.88 11.06 16.25
N VAL A 9 15.98 11.48 15.35
CA VAL A 9 14.99 12.54 15.60
C VAL A 9 14.10 12.16 16.78
N PHE A 10 13.54 10.95 16.83
CA PHE A 10 12.68 10.52 17.94
C PHE A 10 13.43 10.31 19.26
N ARG A 11 14.73 9.99 19.23
CA ARG A 11 15.56 9.81 20.43
C ARG A 11 16.09 11.10 21.02
N PHE A 12 16.01 12.21 20.28
CA PHE A 12 16.43 13.51 20.78
C PHE A 12 15.63 13.86 22.05
N GLN A 13 16.32 14.08 23.17
CA GLN A 13 15.67 14.19 24.50
C GLN A 13 15.21 15.61 24.82
N GLU A 14 15.71 16.61 24.09
CA GLU A 14 15.51 18.03 24.42
C GLU A 14 14.39 18.66 23.56
N TRP A 15 13.44 17.85 23.07
CA TRP A 15 12.30 18.34 22.27
C TRP A 15 11.48 19.39 23.01
N ASP A 16 11.25 19.20 24.32
CA ASP A 16 10.51 20.14 25.15
C ASP A 16 11.23 21.50 25.23
N GLU A 17 12.57 21.51 25.32
CA GLU A 17 13.36 22.75 25.32
C GLU A 17 13.26 23.50 23.99
N ILE A 18 13.21 22.77 22.86
CA ILE A 18 13.02 23.37 21.54
C ILE A 18 11.62 23.98 21.42
N LEU A 19 10.59 23.26 21.88
CA LEU A 19 9.21 23.73 21.85
C LEU A 19 9.05 25.02 22.68
N ASP A 20 9.60 25.05 23.90
CA ASP A 20 9.60 26.23 24.77
C ASP A 20 10.30 27.42 24.12
N ARG A 21 11.49 27.20 23.54
CA ARG A 21 12.24 28.26 22.82
C ARG A 21 11.50 28.80 21.61
N CYS A 22 10.74 27.95 20.92
CA CYS A 22 9.95 28.34 19.76
C CYS A 22 8.57 28.90 20.13
N GLY A 23 8.18 28.85 21.41
CA GLY A 23 6.86 29.28 21.88
C GLY A 23 5.73 28.37 21.40
N PHE A 24 6.02 27.09 21.15
CA PHE A 24 5.03 26.09 20.77
C PHE A 24 4.63 25.24 21.97
N GLU A 25 3.36 24.86 22.02
CA GLU A 25 2.88 23.87 22.98
C GLU A 25 3.11 22.46 22.43
N ALA A 26 3.54 21.55 23.30
CA ALA A 26 3.66 20.14 22.95
C ALA A 26 2.27 19.56 22.62
N LEU A 27 2.20 18.81 21.52
CA LEU A 27 1.03 18.00 21.21
C LEU A 27 0.94 16.86 22.21
N LYS A 28 -0.14 16.83 23.00
CA LYS A 28 -0.37 15.79 24.02
C LYS A 28 -1.18 14.60 23.51
N ASP A 29 -1.97 14.85 22.46
CA ASP A 29 -2.93 13.90 21.94
C ASP A 29 -2.77 13.76 20.41
N GLU A 30 -3.84 13.99 19.66
CA GLU A 30 -3.91 13.73 18.22
C GLU A 30 -3.14 14.76 17.40
N ILE A 31 -2.61 14.31 16.25
CA ILE A 31 -2.01 15.18 15.24
C ILE A 31 -3.14 16.02 14.62
N PRO A 32 -3.11 17.37 14.71
CA PRO A 32 -4.21 18.22 14.22
C PRO A 32 -4.59 17.98 12.76
N GLY A 33 -3.60 17.67 11.91
CA GLY A 33 -3.82 17.35 10.49
C GLY A 33 -4.48 15.99 10.22
N LEU A 34 -4.63 15.15 11.24
CA LEU A 34 -5.34 13.86 11.20
C LEU A 34 -6.69 13.92 11.91
N GLN A 35 -7.07 15.10 12.43
CA GLN A 35 -8.38 15.30 13.02
C GLN A 35 -9.46 15.18 11.94
N SER A 36 -10.49 14.40 12.26
CA SER A 36 -11.67 14.26 11.43
C SER A 36 -12.88 14.37 12.36
N ASP A 37 -13.84 15.23 12.02
CA ASP A 37 -15.12 15.35 12.76
C ASP A 37 -15.93 14.04 12.75
N LYS A 38 -15.56 13.09 11.88
CA LYS A 38 -16.13 11.74 11.85
C LYS A 38 -15.39 10.85 12.84
N LYS A 39 -16.14 10.05 13.60
CA LYS A 39 -15.59 9.02 14.48
C LYS A 39 -14.65 8.12 13.67
N GLN A 40 -13.34 8.15 13.97
CA GLN A 40 -12.37 7.31 13.27
C GLN A 40 -12.79 5.85 13.43
N LYS A 41 -12.99 5.16 12.30
CA LYS A 41 -13.25 3.72 12.31
C LYS A 41 -11.94 3.02 12.60
N GLU A 42 -11.89 2.20 13.65
CA GLU A 42 -10.72 1.37 13.90
C GLU A 42 -10.43 0.47 12.67
N PRO A 43 -9.15 0.19 12.37
CA PRO A 43 -8.80 -0.73 11.30
C PRO A 43 -9.54 -2.05 11.44
N CYS A 44 -10.17 -2.50 10.35
CA CYS A 44 -10.94 -3.73 10.34
C CYS A 44 -10.00 -4.93 10.59
N LYS A 45 -10.17 -5.59 11.75
CA LYS A 45 -9.49 -6.84 12.11
C LYS A 45 -10.40 -8.05 11.90
N GLY A 46 -11.25 -8.03 10.88
CA GLY A 46 -12.34 -9.00 10.67
C GLY A 46 -12.74 -9.11 9.20
N GLY A 47 -13.66 -10.03 8.91
CA GLY A 47 -14.23 -10.18 7.56
C GLY A 47 -13.39 -11.03 6.60
N TRP A 48 -12.53 -11.91 7.12
CA TRP A 48 -11.83 -12.88 6.28
C TRP A 48 -12.84 -13.83 5.65
N SER A 49 -12.86 -13.85 4.32
CA SER A 49 -13.43 -14.98 3.62
C SER A 49 -12.58 -16.22 3.92
N THR A 50 -13.22 -17.28 4.40
CA THR A 50 -12.65 -18.63 4.41
C THR A 50 -12.73 -19.30 3.04
N GLU A 51 -13.37 -18.65 2.07
CA GLU A 51 -13.48 -19.20 0.73
C GLU A 51 -12.14 -19.11 -0.01
N PRO A 52 -11.85 -20.10 -0.88
CA PRO A 52 -10.73 -20.01 -1.79
C PRO A 52 -10.76 -18.72 -2.61
N GLU A 53 -9.61 -18.38 -3.18
CA GLU A 53 -9.51 -17.30 -4.15
C GLU A 53 -10.55 -17.49 -5.27
N SER A 54 -11.28 -16.41 -5.59
CA SER A 54 -12.33 -16.44 -6.60
C SER A 54 -11.77 -16.42 -8.03
N LEU A 55 -12.54 -16.94 -8.98
CA LEU A 55 -12.15 -16.93 -10.40
C LEU A 55 -11.99 -15.50 -10.92
N GLU A 56 -12.80 -14.55 -10.45
CA GLU A 56 -12.69 -13.14 -10.82
C GLU A 56 -11.37 -12.54 -10.34
N HIS A 57 -10.93 -12.90 -9.13
CA HIS A 57 -9.63 -12.45 -8.60
C HIS A 57 -8.46 -13.00 -9.43
N GLN A 58 -8.52 -14.29 -9.79
CA GLN A 58 -7.52 -14.93 -10.66
C GLN A 58 -7.48 -14.30 -12.06
N ALA A 59 -8.65 -14.06 -12.65
CA ALA A 59 -8.78 -13.43 -13.96
C ALA A 59 -8.21 -12.01 -13.96
N LEU A 60 -8.56 -11.19 -12.96
CA LEU A 60 -8.06 -9.83 -12.82
C LEU A 60 -6.53 -9.81 -12.64
N LYS A 61 -5.99 -10.70 -11.80
CA LYS A 61 -4.55 -10.82 -11.57
C LYS A 61 -3.78 -11.12 -12.86
N LYS A 62 -4.25 -12.11 -13.61
CA LYS A 62 -3.67 -12.48 -14.90
C LYS A 62 -3.75 -11.33 -15.90
N TRP A 63 -4.92 -10.70 -16.03
CA TRP A 63 -5.11 -9.57 -16.92
C TRP A 63 -4.19 -8.40 -16.56
N VAL A 64 -4.07 -8.04 -15.28
CA VAL A 64 -3.16 -6.98 -14.83
C VAL A 64 -1.73 -7.31 -15.25
N ALA A 65 -1.24 -8.52 -14.97
CA ALA A 65 0.10 -8.95 -15.33
C ALA A 65 0.39 -8.85 -16.84
N GLU A 66 -0.60 -9.11 -17.68
CA GLU A 66 -0.51 -9.02 -19.14
C GLU A 66 -0.68 -7.59 -19.70
N ASN A 67 -1.14 -6.63 -18.89
CA ASN A 67 -1.51 -5.29 -19.33
C ASN A 67 -0.79 -4.18 -18.53
N PRO A 68 0.55 -4.07 -18.60
CA PRO A 68 1.33 -3.10 -17.81
C PRO A 68 0.95 -1.62 -18.04
N CYS A 69 0.30 -1.30 -19.16
CA CYS A 69 -0.22 0.05 -19.42
C CYS A 69 -1.24 0.50 -18.35
N VAL A 70 -1.89 -0.44 -17.66
CA VAL A 70 -2.82 -0.15 -16.57
C VAL A 70 -2.12 0.48 -15.38
N LEU A 71 -0.81 0.30 -15.19
CA LEU A 71 -0.10 0.92 -14.06
C LEU A 71 -0.02 2.45 -14.19
N GLY A 72 -0.14 2.96 -15.42
CA GLY A 72 -0.03 4.38 -15.73
C GLY A 72 1.37 4.96 -15.49
N GLY A 73 1.50 6.27 -15.67
CA GLY A 73 2.78 6.97 -15.50
C GLY A 73 3.71 6.86 -16.71
N ARG A 74 4.94 7.37 -16.54
CA ARG A 74 5.98 7.41 -17.59
C ARG A 74 6.93 6.21 -17.56
N ILE A 75 6.82 5.35 -16.54
CA ILE A 75 7.66 4.17 -16.39
C ILE A 75 7.12 3.09 -17.31
N GLN A 76 8.00 2.54 -18.15
CA GLN A 76 7.67 1.38 -18.96
C GLN A 76 7.93 0.11 -18.16
N PHE A 77 6.92 -0.75 -18.09
CA PHE A 77 7.00 -2.05 -17.44
C PHE A 77 6.88 -3.16 -18.48
N GLY A 78 7.59 -4.26 -18.25
CA GLY A 78 7.32 -5.53 -18.93
C GLY A 78 6.08 -6.22 -18.38
N PHE A 79 5.86 -7.47 -18.78
CA PHE A 79 4.83 -8.31 -18.18
C PHE A 79 5.10 -8.55 -16.69
N GLY A 80 4.02 -8.58 -15.91
CA GLY A 80 4.06 -8.82 -14.48
C GLY A 80 4.27 -10.29 -14.14
N LYS A 81 4.91 -10.56 -13.00
CA LYS A 81 5.00 -11.90 -12.42
C LYS A 81 3.86 -12.07 -11.41
N ILE A 82 2.97 -13.02 -11.63
CA ILE A 82 1.89 -13.32 -10.70
C ILE A 82 2.41 -14.10 -9.49
N GLU A 83 1.70 -14.01 -8.36
CA GLU A 83 1.91 -14.88 -7.19
C GLU A 83 3.34 -14.79 -6.61
N TRP A 84 3.93 -13.59 -6.60
CA TRP A 84 5.29 -13.40 -6.11
C TRP A 84 5.38 -13.66 -4.60
N GLN A 85 6.23 -14.61 -4.22
CA GLN A 85 6.47 -14.98 -2.83
C GLN A 85 7.68 -14.21 -2.28
N PHE A 86 7.49 -13.54 -1.16
CA PHE A 86 8.54 -12.89 -0.40
C PHE A 86 9.28 -13.89 0.52
N ALA A 87 10.45 -13.49 1.01
CA ALA A 87 11.22 -14.17 2.03
C ALA A 87 10.48 -14.29 3.38
N SER A 88 9.48 -13.44 3.64
CA SER A 88 8.56 -13.60 4.77
C SER A 88 7.52 -14.72 4.58
N ALA A 89 7.54 -15.40 3.42
CA ALA A 89 6.53 -16.34 2.94
C ALA A 89 5.16 -15.72 2.62
N ASP A 90 5.00 -14.40 2.77
CA ASP A 90 3.87 -13.69 2.20
C ASP A 90 3.87 -13.77 0.67
N ARG A 91 2.69 -13.61 0.07
CA ARG A 91 2.52 -13.62 -1.38
C ARG A 91 1.72 -12.42 -1.85
N MET A 92 2.25 -11.67 -2.82
CA MET A 92 1.51 -10.61 -3.51
C MET A 92 0.92 -11.11 -4.83
N ASP A 93 -0.09 -10.40 -5.30
CA ASP A 93 -0.79 -10.77 -6.54
C ASP A 93 0.08 -10.61 -7.79
N VAL A 94 0.66 -9.42 -8.01
CA VAL A 94 1.50 -9.17 -9.20
C VAL A 94 2.70 -8.29 -8.86
N LEU A 95 3.88 -8.71 -9.33
CA LEU A 95 5.11 -7.93 -9.30
C LEU A 95 5.45 -7.40 -10.69
N PHE A 96 5.67 -6.10 -10.79
CA PHE A 96 6.30 -5.49 -11.96
C PHE A 96 7.70 -5.02 -11.62
N GLU A 97 8.66 -5.35 -12.48
CA GLU A 97 10.04 -4.85 -12.42
C GLU A 97 10.24 -3.79 -13.51
N HIS A 98 11.01 -2.76 -13.19
CA HIS A 98 11.52 -1.79 -14.15
C HIS A 98 13.00 -1.52 -13.89
N LYS A 99 13.64 -0.77 -14.78
CA LYS A 99 15.10 -0.55 -14.75
C LYS A 99 15.65 -0.17 -13.37
N ASP A 100 14.92 0.67 -12.66
CA ASP A 100 15.40 1.31 -11.43
C ASP A 100 14.67 0.80 -10.17
N GLY A 101 13.79 -0.19 -10.26
CA GLY A 101 12.94 -0.57 -9.13
C GLY A 101 11.85 -1.59 -9.43
N CYS A 102 10.88 -1.64 -8.53
CA CYS A 102 9.75 -2.56 -8.63
C CYS A 102 8.45 -1.97 -8.08
N MET A 103 7.34 -2.53 -8.54
CA MET A 103 5.99 -2.17 -8.11
C MET A 103 5.23 -3.43 -7.74
N ALA A 104 4.82 -3.50 -6.46
CA ALA A 104 3.86 -4.48 -5.99
C ALA A 104 2.45 -4.02 -6.38
N VAL A 105 1.67 -4.91 -6.98
CA VAL A 105 0.27 -4.66 -7.30
C VAL A 105 -0.59 -5.66 -6.57
N GLU A 106 -1.51 -5.15 -5.77
CA GLU A 106 -2.59 -5.92 -5.15
C GLU A 106 -3.84 -5.72 -5.99
N VAL A 107 -4.61 -6.79 -6.21
CA VAL A 107 -5.87 -6.72 -6.96
C VAL A 107 -7.07 -7.00 -6.05
N LYS A 108 -8.21 -6.37 -6.37
CA LYS A 108 -9.50 -6.64 -5.74
C LYS A 108 -10.59 -6.66 -6.82
N ALA A 109 -11.08 -7.85 -7.13
CA ALA A 109 -12.12 -8.05 -8.14
C ALA A 109 -13.46 -7.43 -7.73
N ALA A 110 -14.42 -7.41 -8.66
CA ALA A 110 -15.71 -6.76 -8.46
C ALA A 110 -16.52 -7.31 -7.25
N ASN A 111 -16.30 -8.58 -6.89
CA ASN A 111 -16.93 -9.25 -5.75
C ASN A 111 -16.28 -8.95 -4.39
N ALA A 112 -15.19 -8.18 -4.34
CA ALA A 112 -14.53 -7.79 -3.09
C ALA A 112 -15.41 -6.86 -2.24
N ASN A 113 -15.63 -7.23 -0.99
CA ASN A 113 -16.37 -6.41 -0.03
C ASN A 113 -15.49 -5.25 0.49
N ASP A 114 -16.06 -4.36 1.31
CA ASP A 114 -15.33 -3.19 1.84
C ASP A 114 -14.16 -3.59 2.74
N ALA A 115 -14.27 -4.70 3.49
CA ALA A 115 -13.17 -5.20 4.32
C ALA A 115 -12.03 -5.77 3.46
N ASP A 116 -12.33 -6.38 2.31
CA ASP A 116 -11.33 -6.83 1.34
C ASP A 116 -10.59 -5.67 0.69
N LEU A 117 -11.30 -4.58 0.36
CA LEU A 117 -10.69 -3.35 -0.16
C LEU A 117 -9.80 -2.70 0.90
N GLU A 118 -10.30 -2.55 2.13
CA GLU A 118 -9.54 -2.00 3.27
C GLU A 118 -8.26 -2.82 3.51
N ARG A 119 -8.38 -4.16 3.49
CA ARG A 119 -7.24 -5.08 3.59
C ARG A 119 -6.27 -4.91 2.43
N GLY A 120 -6.75 -4.73 1.20
CA GLY A 120 -5.92 -4.45 0.02
C GLY A 120 -5.03 -3.22 0.19
N ILE A 121 -5.54 -2.16 0.82
CA ILE A 121 -4.76 -0.95 1.13
C ILE A 121 -3.59 -1.29 2.06
N TYR A 122 -3.85 -2.00 3.17
CA TYR A 122 -2.80 -2.43 4.09
C TYR A 122 -1.82 -3.42 3.46
N GLN A 123 -2.28 -4.32 2.59
CA GLN A 123 -1.42 -5.22 1.83
C GLN A 123 -0.46 -4.45 0.92
N CYS A 124 -0.90 -3.39 0.25
CA CYS A 124 -0.01 -2.51 -0.53
C CYS A 124 1.10 -1.90 0.32
N ILE A 125 0.82 -1.52 1.58
CA ILE A 125 1.84 -0.99 2.51
C ILE A 125 2.83 -2.09 2.87
N LYS A 126 2.32 -3.26 3.28
CA LYS A 126 3.13 -4.44 3.63
C LYS A 126 4.07 -4.82 2.49
N TYR A 127 3.55 -4.97 1.28
CA TYR A 127 4.34 -5.42 0.13
C TYR A 127 5.35 -4.38 -0.35
N ARG A 128 5.03 -3.08 -0.24
CA ARG A 128 6.02 -2.02 -0.46
C ARG A 128 7.18 -2.13 0.51
N ALA A 129 6.90 -2.37 1.80
CA ALA A 129 7.93 -2.53 2.81
C ALA A 129 8.79 -3.79 2.57
N LEU A 130 8.15 -4.93 2.28
CA LEU A 130 8.85 -6.18 1.98
C LEU A 130 9.74 -6.08 0.73
N LEU A 131 9.24 -5.48 -0.36
CA LEU A 131 10.04 -5.21 -1.56
C LEU A 131 11.30 -4.41 -1.23
N ARG A 132 11.14 -3.31 -0.50
CA ARG A 132 12.27 -2.46 -0.10
C ARG A 132 13.26 -3.22 0.79
N ALA A 133 12.76 -4.05 1.70
CA ALA A 133 13.59 -4.85 2.59
C ALA A 133 14.42 -5.89 1.81
N GLU A 134 13.81 -6.63 0.88
CA GLU A 134 14.53 -7.61 0.05
C GLU A 134 15.53 -6.97 -0.90
N MET A 135 15.20 -5.80 -1.45
CA MET A 135 16.15 -5.01 -2.24
C MET A 135 17.37 -4.61 -1.39
N LYS A 136 17.15 -4.10 -0.17
CA LYS A 136 18.25 -3.78 0.78
C LYS A 136 19.09 -5.03 1.09
N ALA A 137 18.44 -6.16 1.39
CA ALA A 137 19.13 -7.43 1.67
C ALA A 137 19.97 -7.91 0.48
N SER A 138 19.56 -7.55 -0.74
CA SER A 138 20.28 -7.82 -1.98
C SER A 138 21.23 -6.69 -2.39
N SER A 139 21.55 -5.75 -1.50
CA SER A 139 22.42 -4.59 -1.76
C SER A 139 21.98 -3.68 -2.92
N LYS A 140 20.66 -3.58 -3.17
CA LYS A 140 20.06 -2.72 -4.18
C LYS A 140 19.45 -1.46 -3.55
N ILE A 141 19.33 -0.39 -4.35
CA ILE A 141 18.56 0.80 -3.97
C ILE A 141 17.11 0.38 -3.73
N PRO A 142 16.49 0.71 -2.56
CA PRO A 142 15.14 0.27 -2.20
C PRO A 142 14.05 1.09 -2.90
N ASN A 143 14.06 1.08 -4.23
CA ASN A 143 13.05 1.74 -5.06
C ASN A 143 11.83 0.83 -5.29
N GLY A 144 11.18 0.46 -4.19
CA GLY A 144 9.92 -0.27 -4.18
C GLY A 144 8.72 0.67 -4.05
N SER A 145 7.67 0.42 -4.83
CA SER A 145 6.38 1.11 -4.77
C SER A 145 5.22 0.09 -4.74
N SER A 146 4.01 0.58 -4.48
CA SER A 146 2.81 -0.26 -4.54
C SER A 146 1.61 0.45 -5.15
N LEU A 147 0.65 -0.34 -5.64
CA LEU A 147 -0.59 0.09 -6.25
C LEU A 147 -1.71 -0.91 -5.91
N LEU A 148 -2.87 -0.41 -5.52
CA LEU A 148 -4.10 -1.20 -5.45
C LEU A 148 -4.86 -1.04 -6.77
N ILE A 149 -5.17 -2.14 -7.45
CA ILE A 149 -6.06 -2.16 -8.61
C ILE A 149 -7.38 -2.82 -8.21
N THR A 150 -8.51 -2.21 -8.57
CA THR A 150 -9.82 -2.81 -8.30
C THR A 150 -10.79 -2.62 -9.45
N GLU A 151 -11.66 -3.62 -9.65
CA GLU A 151 -12.79 -3.54 -10.59
C GLU A 151 -14.03 -2.87 -9.98
N ARG A 152 -13.98 -2.60 -8.68
CA ARG A 152 -15.06 -2.01 -7.92
C ARG A 152 -14.76 -0.55 -7.64
N ARG A 153 -15.79 0.29 -7.67
CA ARG A 153 -15.67 1.68 -7.22
C ARG A 153 -15.27 1.72 -5.74
N ILE A 154 -14.24 2.48 -5.41
CA ILE A 154 -13.79 2.60 -4.02
C ILE A 154 -14.72 3.54 -3.24
N PRO A 155 -15.26 3.11 -2.08
CA PRO A 155 -16.02 4.00 -1.20
C PRO A 155 -15.16 5.17 -0.70
N ALA A 156 -15.76 6.35 -0.54
CA ALA A 156 -15.03 7.56 -0.14
C ALA A 156 -14.20 7.39 1.16
N PRO A 157 -14.68 6.73 2.23
CA PRO A 157 -13.87 6.50 3.43
C PRO A 157 -12.62 5.64 3.17
N LEU A 158 -12.68 4.70 2.23
CA LEU A 158 -11.52 3.87 1.88
C LEU A 158 -10.54 4.62 0.97
N GLN A 159 -11.03 5.55 0.14
CA GLN A 159 -10.17 6.46 -0.61
C GLN A 159 -9.43 7.41 0.34
N GLU A 160 -10.14 8.01 1.31
CA GLU A 160 -9.54 8.86 2.36
C GLU A 160 -8.44 8.09 3.13
N LEU A 161 -8.71 6.81 3.47
CA LEU A 161 -7.70 5.94 4.11
C LEU A 161 -6.50 5.66 3.20
N ALA A 162 -6.72 5.38 1.91
CA ALA A 162 -5.63 5.11 0.97
C ALA A 162 -4.75 6.35 0.79
N ASP A 163 -5.35 7.53 0.66
CA ASP A 163 -4.64 8.81 0.54
C ASP A 163 -3.82 9.11 1.81
N LEU A 164 -4.44 8.94 2.99
CA LEU A 164 -3.78 9.08 4.28
C LEU A 164 -2.55 8.17 4.40
N LEU A 165 -2.66 6.91 3.97
CA LEU A 165 -1.58 5.93 4.07
C LEU A 165 -0.60 5.95 2.87
N GLY A 166 -0.79 6.89 1.93
CA GLY A 166 0.04 7.03 0.75
C GLY A 166 0.02 5.81 -0.17
N VAL A 167 -1.16 5.21 -0.33
CA VAL A 167 -1.44 4.08 -1.24
C VAL A 167 -2.21 4.60 -2.44
N ARG A 168 -1.66 4.40 -3.63
CA ARG A 168 -2.40 4.71 -4.86
C ARG A 168 -3.44 3.63 -5.13
N VAL A 169 -4.62 4.06 -5.55
CA VAL A 169 -5.71 3.19 -5.99
C VAL A 169 -6.04 3.49 -7.44
N LYS A 170 -6.31 2.44 -8.21
CA LYS A 170 -6.78 2.55 -9.60
C LYS A 170 -7.96 1.65 -9.86
N GLU A 171 -9.07 2.27 -10.24
CA GLU A 171 -10.26 1.56 -10.72
C GLU A 171 -10.09 1.15 -12.19
N VAL A 172 -10.49 -0.08 -12.52
CA VAL A 172 -10.51 -0.61 -13.89
C VAL A 172 -11.89 -1.17 -14.23
N PRO A 173 -12.32 -1.17 -15.51
CA PRO A 173 -13.58 -1.80 -15.87
C PRO A 173 -13.55 -3.30 -15.61
N ILE A 174 -14.67 -3.86 -15.12
CA ILE A 174 -14.87 -5.31 -14.97
C ILE A 174 -14.53 -5.99 -16.29
N LYS A 175 -13.60 -6.94 -16.26
CA LYS A 175 -13.32 -7.76 -17.43
C LYS A 175 -14.21 -8.98 -17.42
N LYS A 176 -15.05 -9.09 -18.45
CA LYS A 176 -15.69 -10.34 -18.82
C LYS A 176 -14.79 -10.98 -19.88
N ASP A 177 -14.51 -12.26 -19.71
CA ASP A 177 -13.77 -13.07 -20.68
C ASP A 177 -14.31 -12.90 -22.11
#